data_AF-A0A8J2L898-F1
#
_entry.id   AF-A0A8J2L898-F1
#
_cell.length_a   1.000
_cell.length_b   1.000
_cell.length_c   1.000
_cell.angle_alpha   90.00
_cell.angle_beta   90.00
_cell.angle_gamma   90.00
#
_symmetry.space_group_name_H-M   'P 1'
#
loop_
_entity.id
_entity.type
_entity.pdbx_description
1 polymer ?
#
loop_
_entity_poly.entity_id
_entity_poly.type
_entity_poly.pdbx_seq_one_letter_code
_entity_poly.pdbx_strand_id
1 'polypeptide(L)'
;MYFASEKLLLKFKIVLRLLFLLSLLTDKADPGTVKPQIIGGEDARPGEFPWMISIQYFARDEWQRGCGGAIIDHRHIITAAHCWLRKSYPHRVVVGAHNISDENETSRQIHEPCRFHQHPMWNS
;
A
#
# COMPACT_ATOMS: atom_id res chain seq x y z
N MET A 1 22.80 40.13 -49.77
CA MET A 1 23.13 38.79 -49.24
C MET A 1 22.88 38.65 -47.72
N TYR A 2 21.81 39.23 -47.16
CA TYR A 2 21.52 39.15 -45.70
C TYR A 2 20.23 38.39 -45.34
N PHE A 3 19.29 38.22 -46.28
CA PHE A 3 17.98 37.60 -46.04
C PHE A 3 17.98 36.06 -45.87
N ALA A 4 19.05 35.37 -46.24
CA ALA A 4 19.15 33.91 -46.08
C ALA A 4 19.61 33.48 -44.68
N SER A 5 20.40 34.34 -43.99
CA SER A 5 20.95 34.08 -42.65
C SER A 5 19.87 34.08 -41.57
N GLU A 6 18.96 35.06 -41.58
CA GLU A 6 17.89 35.16 -40.57
C GLU A 6 16.89 34.01 -40.67
N LYS A 7 16.56 33.55 -41.88
CA LYS A 7 15.68 32.40 -42.10
C LYS A 7 16.33 31.09 -41.65
N LEU A 8 17.66 30.95 -41.81
CA LEU A 8 18.41 29.79 -41.35
C LEU A 8 18.52 29.76 -39.82
N LEU A 9 18.81 30.91 -39.20
CA LEU A 9 18.85 31.08 -37.75
C LEU A 9 17.48 30.85 -37.10
N LEU A 10 16.39 31.27 -37.75
CA LEU A 10 15.04 31.03 -37.28
C LEU A 10 14.68 29.54 -37.32
N LYS A 11 15.03 28.84 -38.40
CA LYS A 11 14.88 27.38 -38.49
C LYS A 11 15.70 26.66 -37.42
N PHE A 12 16.94 27.09 -37.17
CA PHE A 12 17.80 26.49 -36.15
C PHE A 12 17.24 26.71 -34.73
N LYS A 13 16.71 27.90 -34.43
CA LYS A 13 16.03 28.19 -33.16
C LYS A 13 14.75 27.37 -32.97
N ILE A 14 13.98 27.14 -34.03
CA ILE A 14 12.78 26.28 -33.99
C ILE A 14 13.20 24.83 -33.72
N VAL A 15 14.20 24.30 -34.43
CA VAL A 15 14.68 22.93 -34.22
C VAL A 15 15.25 22.75 -32.81
N LEU A 16 16.04 23.70 -32.30
CA LEU A 16 16.54 23.64 -30.92
C LEU A 16 15.41 23.69 -29.87
N ARG A 17 14.39 24.53 -30.07
CA ARG A 17 13.22 24.57 -29.18
C ARG A 17 12.41 23.28 -29.25
N LEU A 18 12.25 22.71 -30.43
CA LEU A 18 11.56 21.42 -30.62
C LEU A 18 12.34 20.26 -29.98
N LEU A 19 13.67 20.24 -30.09
CA LEU A 19 14.52 19.24 -29.44
C LEU A 19 14.50 19.38 -27.91
N PHE A 20 14.52 20.61 -27.39
CA PHE A 20 14.44 20.87 -25.95
C PHE A 20 13.04 20.53 -25.38
N LEU A 21 11.97 20.83 -26.12
CA LEU A 21 10.60 20.41 -25.79
C LEU A 21 10.45 18.89 -25.82
N LEU A 22 11.11 18.20 -26.76
CA LEU A 22 11.09 16.75 -26.84
C LEU A 22 11.81 16.09 -25.65
N SER A 23 12.90 16.66 -25.16
CA SER A 23 13.60 16.16 -23.95
C SER A 23 12.81 16.33 -22.66
N LEU A 24 11.92 17.34 -22.58
CA LEU A 24 11.04 17.54 -21.41
C LEU A 24 9.90 16.51 -21.33
N LEU A 25 9.60 15.82 -22.43
CA LEU A 25 8.61 14.73 -22.45
C LEU A 25 9.22 13.38 -22.04
N THR A 26 10.54 13.30 -21.92
CA THR A 26 11.27 12.08 -21.56
C THR A 26 11.86 12.14 -20.15
N ASP A 27 11.17 12.80 -19.21
CA ASP A 27 11.51 12.67 -17.80
C ASP A 27 10.99 11.31 -17.31
N LYS A 28 11.78 10.27 -17.54
CA LYS A 28 11.51 8.96 -16.93
C LYS A 28 11.77 9.12 -15.44
N ALA A 29 10.69 9.29 -14.67
CA ALA A 29 10.74 9.07 -13.24
C ALA A 29 11.43 7.73 -12.98
N ASP A 30 12.61 7.76 -12.36
CA ASP A 30 13.29 6.57 -11.85
C ASP A 30 12.42 6.04 -10.71
N PRO A 31 11.72 4.90 -10.86
CA PRO A 31 10.99 4.30 -9.76
C PRO A 31 12.06 3.75 -8.83
N GLY A 32 12.51 4.60 -7.90
CA GLY A 32 13.65 4.35 -7.03
C GLY A 32 13.68 2.89 -6.57
N THR A 33 14.78 2.21 -6.89
CA THR A 33 14.96 0.76 -6.74
C THR A 33 14.39 0.24 -5.41
N VAL A 34 13.16 -0.28 -5.44
CA VAL A 34 12.53 -0.91 -4.27
C VAL A 34 13.26 -2.22 -4.07
N LYS A 35 14.16 -2.27 -3.09
CA LYS A 35 14.78 -3.54 -2.69
C LYS A 35 13.69 -4.44 -2.12
N PRO A 36 13.47 -5.64 -2.68
CA PRO A 36 12.54 -6.59 -2.10
C PRO A 36 12.99 -6.91 -0.66
N GLN A 37 12.11 -6.70 0.30
CA GLN A 37 12.38 -7.02 1.71
C GLN A 37 12.19 -8.52 2.00
N ILE A 38 11.48 -9.22 1.12
CA ILE A 38 11.23 -10.66 1.19
C ILE A 38 12.39 -11.38 0.47
N ILE A 39 13.08 -12.27 1.17
CA ILE A 39 14.20 -13.05 0.62
C ILE A 39 13.74 -14.50 0.44
N GLY A 40 13.67 -14.97 -0.80
CA GLY A 40 13.35 -16.37 -1.13
C GLY A 40 11.94 -16.83 -0.76
N GLY A 41 11.03 -15.91 -0.48
CA GLY A 41 9.62 -16.22 -0.25
C GLY A 41 8.86 -16.43 -1.56
N GLU A 42 7.74 -17.15 -1.46
CA GLU A 42 6.73 -17.30 -2.50
C GLU A 42 5.37 -16.87 -1.97
N ASP A 43 4.43 -16.58 -2.88
CA ASP A 43 3.07 -16.25 -2.50
C ASP A 43 2.40 -17.48 -1.85
N ALA A 44 1.71 -17.26 -0.73
CA ALA A 44 0.93 -18.31 -0.09
C ALA A 44 -0.18 -18.81 -1.03
N ARG A 45 -0.61 -20.06 -0.89
CA ARG A 45 -1.81 -20.55 -1.58
C ARG A 45 -3.07 -20.04 -0.87
N PRO A 46 -4.20 -19.90 -1.59
CA PRO A 46 -5.49 -19.58 -0.96
C PRO A 46 -5.79 -20.55 0.19
N GLY A 47 -5.99 -20.01 1.39
CA GLY A 47 -6.28 -20.81 2.59
C GLY A 47 -5.09 -21.56 3.20
N GLU A 48 -3.85 -21.35 2.77
CA GLU A 48 -2.67 -22.02 3.35
C GLU A 48 -2.45 -21.66 4.83
N PHE A 49 -2.76 -20.41 5.21
CA PHE A 49 -2.70 -19.92 6.58
C PHE A 49 -4.07 -19.35 7.00
N PRO A 50 -5.07 -20.21 7.25
CA PRO A 50 -6.46 -19.78 7.43
C PRO A 50 -6.70 -18.96 8.69
N TRP A 51 -5.79 -19.02 9.66
CA TRP A 51 -5.82 -18.21 10.88
C TRP A 51 -5.33 -16.78 10.66
N MET A 52 -4.71 -16.44 9.52
CA MET A 52 -4.16 -15.11 9.29
C MET A 52 -5.26 -14.06 9.20
N ILE A 53 -5.06 -12.93 9.88
CA ILE A 53 -6.02 -11.81 9.90
C ILE A 53 -5.37 -10.48 9.58
N SER A 54 -6.18 -9.51 9.16
CA SER A 54 -5.80 -8.10 9.03
C SER A 54 -6.62 -7.24 9.98
N ILE A 55 -5.95 -6.60 10.93
CA ILE A 55 -6.55 -5.60 11.81
C ILE A 55 -6.47 -4.25 11.11
N GLN A 56 -7.63 -3.63 10.93
CA GLN A 56 -7.78 -2.38 10.22
C GLN A 56 -8.41 -1.33 11.12
N TYR A 57 -8.05 -0.07 10.92
CA TYR A 57 -8.63 1.06 11.62
C TYR A 57 -9.12 2.09 10.61
N PHE A 58 -10.24 2.75 10.90
CA PHE A 58 -10.82 3.75 10.01
C PHE A 58 -10.16 5.11 10.26
N ALA A 59 -9.45 5.67 9.28
CA ALA A 59 -8.80 6.97 9.39
C ALA A 59 -8.70 7.63 8.00
N ARG A 60 -8.72 8.97 7.95
CA ARG A 60 -8.67 9.73 6.68
C ARG A 60 -9.78 9.32 5.70
N ASP A 61 -10.95 9.01 6.24
CA ASP A 61 -12.13 8.54 5.49
C ASP A 61 -11.96 7.20 4.75
N GLU A 62 -10.95 6.40 5.13
CA GLU A 62 -10.70 5.07 4.56
C GLU A 62 -10.24 4.05 5.62
N TRP A 63 -10.40 2.76 5.31
CA TRP A 63 -9.92 1.67 6.16
C TRP A 63 -8.44 1.40 5.92
N GLN A 64 -7.62 1.69 6.93
CA GLN A 64 -6.18 1.50 6.89
C GLN A 64 -5.76 0.13 7.41
N ARG A 65 -4.78 -0.48 6.75
CA ARG A 65 -4.14 -1.73 7.18
C ARG A 65 -3.17 -1.41 8.32
N GLY A 66 -3.45 -1.91 9.53
CA GLY A 66 -2.66 -1.61 10.72
C GLY A 66 -1.71 -2.74 11.10
N CYS A 67 -2.27 -3.90 11.44
CA CYS A 67 -1.53 -5.02 11.98
C CYS A 67 -2.04 -6.37 11.47
N GLY A 68 -1.25 -7.41 11.71
CA GLY A 68 -1.69 -8.80 11.60
C GLY A 68 -2.14 -9.39 12.94
N GLY A 69 -2.42 -10.68 12.92
CA GLY A 69 -2.75 -11.49 14.09
C GLY A 69 -3.10 -12.92 13.67
N ALA A 70 -3.60 -13.71 14.61
CA ALA A 70 -4.07 -15.06 14.34
C ALA A 70 -5.41 -15.36 15.03
N ILE A 71 -6.29 -16.11 14.36
CA ILE A 71 -7.46 -16.72 14.98
C ILE A 71 -6.98 -17.83 15.92
N ILE A 72 -7.39 -17.78 17.19
CA ILE A 72 -7.05 -18.79 18.20
C ILE A 72 -8.27 -19.64 18.60
N ASP A 73 -9.48 -19.12 18.42
CA ASP A 73 -10.72 -19.88 18.49
C ASP A 73 -11.87 -19.17 17.76
N HIS A 74 -13.08 -19.73 17.82
CA HIS A 74 -14.30 -19.22 17.18
C HIS A 74 -14.71 -17.77 17.54
N ARG A 75 -14.18 -17.18 18.62
CA ARG A 75 -14.50 -15.82 19.09
C ARG A 75 -13.28 -14.99 19.42
N HIS A 76 -12.07 -15.56 19.42
CA HIS A 76 -10.87 -14.87 19.83
C HIS A 76 -9.79 -14.86 18.75
N ILE A 77 -9.16 -13.70 18.65
CA ILE A 77 -7.93 -13.48 17.90
C ILE A 77 -6.82 -13.09 18.87
N ILE A 78 -5.58 -13.36 18.48
CA ILE A 78 -4.38 -12.87 19.17
C ILE A 78 -3.62 -11.91 18.28
N THR A 79 -3.08 -10.85 18.88
CA THR A 79 -2.23 -9.84 18.22
C THR A 79 -1.30 -9.21 19.25
N ALA A 80 -0.38 -8.35 18.81
CA ALA A 80 0.49 -7.61 19.70
C ALA A 80 -0.27 -6.47 20.39
N ALA A 81 0.06 -6.18 21.66
CA ALA A 81 -0.59 -5.12 22.42
C ALA A 81 -0.48 -3.72 21.76
N HIS A 82 0.64 -3.45 21.08
CA HIS A 82 0.85 -2.17 20.38
C HIS A 82 -0.02 -2.01 19.13
N CYS A 83 -0.63 -3.08 18.61
CA CYS A 83 -1.52 -3.00 17.45
C CYS A 83 -2.82 -2.25 17.75
N TRP A 84 -3.13 -2.04 19.04
CA TRP A 84 -4.32 -1.33 19.50
C TRP A 84 -4.01 0.07 20.03
N LEU A 85 -2.89 0.69 19.64
CA LEU A 85 -2.55 2.05 20.10
C LEU A 85 -3.47 3.14 19.53
N ARG A 86 -4.13 2.87 18.39
CA ARG A 86 -5.07 3.79 17.73
C ARG A 86 -6.49 3.75 18.32
N LYS A 87 -6.61 3.62 19.64
CA LYS A 87 -7.87 3.37 20.38
C LYS A 87 -9.04 4.28 20.01
N SER A 88 -8.76 5.52 19.59
CA SER A 88 -9.79 6.50 19.20
C SER A 88 -10.43 6.25 17.84
N TYR A 89 -9.89 5.33 17.04
CA TYR A 89 -10.43 5.00 15.72
C TYR A 89 -11.31 3.74 15.79
N PRO A 90 -12.38 3.65 14.98
CA PRO A 90 -13.09 2.40 14.78
C PRO A 90 -12.15 1.34 14.21
N HIS A 91 -12.23 0.11 14.73
CA HIS A 91 -11.43 -1.01 14.26
C HIS A 91 -12.32 -2.10 13.68
N ARG A 92 -11.80 -2.79 12.68
CA ARG A 92 -12.38 -4.03 12.15
C ARG A 92 -11.28 -5.07 11.96
N VAL A 93 -11.69 -6.32 11.95
CA VAL A 93 -10.84 -7.47 11.65
C VAL A 93 -11.33 -8.08 10.35
N VAL A 94 -10.43 -8.24 9.40
CA VAL A 94 -10.68 -8.94 8.15
C VAL A 94 -10.04 -10.32 8.24
N VAL A 95 -10.84 -11.35 7.98
CA VAL A 95 -10.42 -12.76 8.00
C VAL A 95 -10.75 -13.41 6.66
N GLY A 96 -10.08 -14.53 6.33
CA GLY A 96 -10.36 -15.31 5.12
C GLY A 96 -9.97 -14.64 3.80
N ALA A 97 -9.33 -13.46 3.83
CA ALA A 97 -8.82 -12.79 2.64
C ALA A 97 -7.44 -13.34 2.27
N HIS A 98 -7.28 -13.77 1.02
CA HIS A 98 -6.01 -14.11 0.41
C HIS A 98 -5.37 -12.87 -0.25
N ASN A 99 -6.18 -12.07 -0.95
CA ASN A 99 -5.75 -10.79 -1.51
C ASN A 99 -6.44 -9.63 -0.78
N ILE A 100 -5.74 -9.02 0.16
CA ILE A 100 -6.30 -7.93 0.99
C ILE A 100 -6.67 -6.66 0.20
N SER A 101 -6.24 -6.54 -1.06
CA SER A 101 -6.62 -5.46 -1.97
C SER A 101 -7.88 -5.77 -2.76
N ASP A 102 -8.32 -7.04 -2.81
CA ASP A 102 -9.61 -7.41 -3.37
C ASP A 102 -10.70 -7.27 -2.30
N GLU A 103 -11.60 -6.30 -2.50
CA GLU A 103 -12.72 -6.06 -1.60
C GLU A 103 -13.90 -7.00 -1.88
N ASN A 104 -13.95 -7.63 -3.05
CA ASN A 104 -15.02 -8.51 -3.49
C ASN A 104 -14.66 -10.00 -3.36
N GLU A 105 -13.54 -10.32 -2.71
CA GLU A 105 -13.13 -11.71 -2.46
C GLU A 105 -14.19 -12.43 -1.61
N THR A 106 -14.70 -13.56 -2.12
CA THR A 106 -15.85 -14.26 -1.51
C THR A 106 -15.56 -14.89 -0.14
N SER A 107 -14.31 -15.31 0.11
CA SER A 107 -13.87 -15.88 1.39
C SER A 107 -13.65 -14.82 2.48
N ARG A 108 -13.58 -13.53 2.10
CA ARG A 108 -13.36 -12.41 3.00
C ARG A 108 -14.56 -12.22 3.93
N GLN A 109 -14.28 -12.12 5.22
CA GLN A 109 -15.27 -11.76 6.23
C GLN A 109 -14.76 -10.59 7.08
N ILE A 110 -15.68 -9.74 7.51
CA ILE A 110 -15.36 -8.53 8.28
C ILE A 110 -16.11 -8.61 9.62
N HIS A 111 -15.37 -8.45 10.71
CA HIS A 111 -15.91 -8.46 12.06
C HIS A 111 -15.44 -7.24 12.85
N GLU A 112 -16.33 -6.67 13.64
CA GLU A 112 -15.99 -5.62 14.60
C GLU A 112 -15.67 -6.23 15.96
N PRO A 113 -14.50 -5.94 16.57
CA PRO A 113 -14.16 -6.45 17.89
C PRO A 113 -15.08 -5.86 18.97
N CYS A 114 -15.66 -6.72 19.81
CA CYS A 114 -16.48 -6.27 20.94
C CYS A 114 -15.63 -5.80 22.14
N ARG A 115 -14.42 -6.35 22.31
CA ARG A 115 -13.52 -6.05 23.43
C ARG A 115 -12.07 -6.33 23.05
N PHE A 116 -11.17 -5.50 23.58
CA PHE A 116 -9.73 -5.73 23.52
C PHE A 116 -9.17 -6.09 24.91
N HIS A 117 -8.48 -7.21 25.00
CA HIS A 117 -7.84 -7.69 26.23
C HIS A 117 -6.34 -7.44 26.17
N GLN A 118 -5.90 -6.30 26.72
CA GLN A 118 -4.49 -5.98 26.81
C GLN A 118 -3.83 -6.74 27.97
N HIS A 119 -2.65 -7.30 27.75
CA HIS A 119 -1.90 -7.95 28.82
C HIS A 119 -1.58 -6.94 29.95
N PRO A 120 -1.82 -7.25 31.24
CA PRO A 120 -1.72 -6.28 32.34
C PRO A 120 -0.30 -5.75 32.57
N MET A 121 0.72 -6.54 32.20
CA MET A 121 2.14 -6.18 32.30
C MET A 121 2.69 -5.52 31.04
N TRP A 122 1.85 -5.20 30.04
CA TRP A 122 2.33 -4.53 28.84
C TRP A 122 2.84 -3.13 29.18
N ASN A 123 4.07 -2.84 28.78
CA ASN A 123 4.66 -1.51 28.81
C ASN A 123 4.99 -1.09 27.38
N SER A 124 4.47 0.06 26.96
CA SER A 124 4.67 0.62 25.62
C SER A 124 6.05 1.24 25.45
#